data_AF-A0AA51LYJ7-F1
#
_entry.id   AF-A0AA51LYJ7-F1
#
_cell.length_a   1.000
_cell.length_b   1.000
_cell.length_c   1.000
_cell.angle_alpha   90.00
_cell.angle_beta   90.00
_cell.angle_gamma   90.00
#
_symmetry.space_group_name_H-M   'P 1'
#
loop_
_entity.id
_entity.type
_entity.pdbx_description
1 polymer ?
#
loop_
_entity_poly.entity_id
_entity_poly.type
_entity_poly.pdbx_seq_one_letter_code
_entity_poly.pdbx_strand_id
1 'polypeptide(L)'
;MREGRWWRWWPLAAAAALVVLLAVTNAVPTWPGLIHLVALPPLDQFADLRLLLSRAPSWPVFLMLLAAVSAARVALMAWLLGGLDARRLRFAALFYAVAFGPVLLAAFADATAYAVLYSRLFWPAVALVGVLVLTLGPVPWQGTVRLREALALTRRRGLRVEVTLPYCAVVLALGAVAERVPVLTVPLVPVSAVTTGLAIRAMHRPALRRPGTAVSAFVAALVAASIAFVATRGYDEPEPGPPQPGSLLILSGINSASGRGAIHATDVHRLGYRCEQVYYFSYAGPGDGQPQRDATCPIRTGAPYGPSDTQRPFQEQVDLFVEQASGLPRPLVVAAHSHAVWVVWEAVVTGRADVDALLLVGPFPSTPTGYPPPGVNAPGRVFADLLRLAAPATDLVRFHFDPETPAARDLLGTAGAAESVLARPLPGAVRASSLPSATDLPLMPDGRELDVERNECPARVAHPYLPKSAAFEDAAIRFLNGRPPPPCPPWRDWGAVLVRPFGVPAGQALR
;
A
#
# COMPACT_ATOMS: atom_id res chain seq x y z
N MET A 1 -4.71 -16.58 44.00
CA MET A 1 -3.75 -16.50 42.87
C MET A 1 -2.47 -17.17 43.34
N ARG A 2 -2.08 -18.34 42.81
CA ARG A 2 -0.91 -19.10 43.31
C ARG A 2 0.40 -18.43 42.86
N GLU A 3 1.23 -18.13 43.84
CA GLU A 3 2.61 -17.63 43.72
C GLU A 3 3.42 -18.56 42.79
N GLY A 4 4.10 -17.98 41.79
CA GLY A 4 4.87 -18.72 40.78
C GLY A 4 4.40 -18.56 39.32
N ARG A 5 3.20 -18.00 39.07
CA ARG A 5 2.67 -17.81 37.69
C ARG A 5 3.18 -16.58 36.93
N TRP A 6 3.65 -15.56 37.64
CA TRP A 6 4.23 -14.32 37.10
C TRP A 6 5.52 -14.49 36.29
N TRP A 7 6.46 -15.32 36.74
CA TRP A 7 7.75 -15.59 36.06
C TRP A 7 7.59 -16.07 34.61
N ARG A 8 6.45 -16.69 34.26
CA ARG A 8 6.15 -17.15 32.90
C ARG A 8 5.96 -16.01 31.90
N TRP A 9 5.54 -14.83 32.36
CA TRP A 9 5.22 -13.69 31.49
C TRP A 9 6.35 -12.66 31.40
N TRP A 10 7.38 -12.78 32.26
CA TRP A 10 8.55 -11.90 32.26
C TRP A 10 9.24 -11.77 30.89
N PRO A 11 9.42 -12.84 30.09
CA PRO A 11 10.04 -12.70 28.78
C PRO A 11 9.27 -11.80 27.81
N LEU A 12 7.93 -11.79 27.90
CA LEU A 12 7.10 -10.93 27.05
C LEU A 12 7.21 -9.47 27.48
N ALA A 13 7.30 -9.21 28.79
CA ALA A 13 7.58 -7.88 29.32
C ALA A 13 8.99 -7.39 28.94
N ALA A 14 10.00 -8.27 29.01
CA ALA A 14 11.36 -7.97 28.59
C ALA A 14 11.44 -7.68 27.08
N ALA A 15 10.73 -8.45 26.23
CA ALA A 15 10.62 -8.19 24.81
C ALA A 15 9.96 -6.82 24.53
N ALA A 16 8.88 -6.48 25.25
CA ALA A 16 8.24 -5.18 25.13
C ALA A 16 9.16 -4.03 25.55
N ALA A 17 9.87 -4.18 26.67
CA ALA A 17 10.84 -3.19 27.14
C ALA A 17 11.99 -3.01 26.14
N LEU A 18 12.48 -4.10 25.53
CA LEU A 18 13.50 -4.04 24.49
C LEU A 18 12.98 -3.31 23.24
N VAL A 19 11.78 -3.62 22.76
CA VAL A 19 11.19 -2.91 21.60
C VAL A 19 11.00 -1.43 21.90
N VAL A 20 10.52 -1.07 23.10
CA VAL A 20 10.41 0.32 23.53
C VAL A 20 11.77 1.00 23.56
N LEU A 21 12.79 0.36 24.13
CA LEU A 21 14.15 0.90 24.17
C LEU A 21 14.70 1.11 22.75
N LEU A 22 14.52 0.14 21.85
CA LEU A 22 14.97 0.24 20.47
C LEU A 22 14.25 1.35 19.70
N ALA A 23 12.95 1.56 19.95
CA ALA A 23 12.18 2.63 19.33
C ALA A 23 12.57 4.01 19.87
N VAL A 24 12.71 4.15 21.20
CA VAL A 24 13.10 5.43 21.84
C VAL A 24 14.53 5.83 21.49
N THR A 25 15.42 4.87 21.27
CA THR A 25 16.81 5.14 20.82
C THR A 25 16.94 5.26 19.30
N ASN A 26 15.84 5.20 18.54
CA ASN A 26 15.80 5.20 17.07
C ASN A 26 16.60 4.06 16.41
N ALA A 27 16.97 3.01 17.15
CA ALA A 27 17.57 1.80 16.60
C ALA A 27 16.56 1.03 15.71
N VAL A 28 15.27 1.17 16.01
CA VAL A 28 14.15 0.73 15.19
C VAL A 28 13.23 1.93 14.95
N PRO A 29 12.70 2.12 13.73
CA PRO A 29 11.78 3.22 13.45
C PRO A 29 10.52 3.15 14.30
N THR A 30 9.93 4.31 14.56
CA THR A 30 8.57 4.39 15.12
C THR A 30 7.57 4.46 13.96
N TRP A 31 6.71 3.45 13.85
CA TRP A 31 5.59 3.42 12.91
C TRP A 31 4.40 2.69 13.54
N PRO A 32 3.17 2.85 13.04
CA PRO A 32 1.97 2.28 13.65
C PRO A 32 2.01 0.75 13.84
N GLY A 33 2.80 0.05 13.01
CA GLY A 33 3.00 -1.40 13.08
C GLY A 33 4.05 -1.86 14.10
N LEU A 34 4.68 -0.95 14.87
CA LEU A 34 5.67 -1.29 15.90
C LEU A 34 5.10 -2.27 16.93
N ILE A 35 3.82 -2.13 17.25
CA ILE A 35 3.08 -3.00 18.17
C ILE A 35 3.07 -4.48 17.73
N HIS A 36 3.31 -4.77 16.45
CA HIS A 36 3.36 -6.14 15.93
C HIS A 36 4.61 -6.89 16.37
N LEU A 37 5.68 -6.21 16.81
CA LEU A 37 6.91 -6.85 17.29
C LEU A 37 6.73 -7.65 18.58
N VAL A 38 5.62 -7.47 19.30
CA VAL A 38 5.26 -8.24 20.51
C VAL A 38 3.91 -8.95 20.35
N ALA A 39 3.40 -9.04 19.12
CA ALA A 39 2.18 -9.75 18.80
C ALA A 39 2.38 -11.28 18.83
N LEU A 40 1.27 -12.02 18.83
CA LEU A 40 1.28 -13.45 18.57
C LEU A 40 1.95 -13.78 17.23
N PRO A 41 2.75 -14.86 17.15
CA PRO A 41 3.26 -15.33 15.87
C PRO A 41 2.13 -15.79 14.96
N PRO A 42 2.29 -15.72 13.62
CA PRO A 42 3.47 -15.26 12.89
C PRO A 42 3.53 -13.74 12.65
N LEU A 43 2.66 -12.94 13.30
CA LEU A 43 2.60 -11.48 13.06
C LEU A 43 3.88 -10.77 13.52
N ASP A 44 4.56 -11.31 14.52
CA ASP A 44 5.85 -10.83 14.98
C ASP A 44 6.98 -11.06 13.96
N GLN A 45 7.06 -12.26 13.38
CA GLN A 45 7.97 -12.57 12.27
C GLN A 45 7.70 -11.69 11.04
N PHE A 46 6.43 -11.37 10.77
CA PHE A 46 6.06 -10.44 9.70
C PHE A 46 6.59 -9.02 9.99
N ALA A 47 6.49 -8.55 11.23
CA ALA A 47 7.04 -7.26 11.63
C ALA A 47 8.58 -7.23 11.54
N ASP A 48 9.25 -8.31 11.97
CA ASP A 48 10.69 -8.46 11.86
C ASP A 48 11.15 -8.41 10.39
N LEU A 49 10.50 -9.17 9.50
CA LEU A 49 10.87 -9.20 8.08
C LEU A 49 10.63 -7.86 7.37
N ARG A 50 9.54 -7.15 7.67
CA ARG A 50 9.32 -5.79 7.13
C ARG A 50 10.44 -4.83 7.53
N LEU A 51 10.89 -4.88 8.79
CA LEU A 51 12.02 -4.09 9.26
C LEU A 51 13.32 -4.49 8.57
N LEU A 52 13.64 -5.78 8.54
CA LEU A 52 14.91 -6.27 7.98
C LEU A 52 15.00 -6.00 6.48
N LEU A 53 13.92 -6.23 5.72
CA LEU A 53 13.88 -5.96 4.28
C LEU A 53 14.07 -4.47 3.98
N SER A 54 13.45 -3.58 4.76
CA SER A 54 13.52 -2.13 4.53
C SER A 54 14.77 -1.46 5.08
N ARG A 55 15.45 -2.05 6.08
CA ARG A 55 16.56 -1.38 6.80
C ARG A 55 17.92 -2.05 6.67
N ALA A 56 17.99 -3.33 6.33
CA ALA A 56 19.29 -3.99 6.24
C ALA A 56 20.14 -3.35 5.13
N PRO A 57 21.36 -2.86 5.46
CA PRO A 57 22.22 -2.18 4.49
C PRO A 57 22.96 -3.14 3.56
N SER A 58 23.03 -4.43 3.91
CA SER A 58 23.72 -5.47 3.16
C SER A 58 23.22 -6.87 3.52
N TRP A 59 23.50 -7.86 2.66
CA TRP A 59 23.15 -9.26 2.91
C TRP A 59 23.78 -9.85 4.17
N PRO A 60 25.07 -9.64 4.49
CA PRO A 60 25.64 -10.14 5.74
C PRO A 60 24.92 -9.62 6.98
N VAL A 61 24.62 -8.31 7.02
CA VAL A 61 23.88 -7.71 8.15
C VAL A 61 22.47 -8.28 8.23
N PHE A 62 21.77 -8.41 7.10
CA PHE A 62 20.45 -9.03 7.05
C PHE A 62 20.45 -10.45 7.62
N LEU A 63 21.39 -11.30 7.18
CA LEU A 63 21.47 -12.69 7.63
C LEU A 63 21.82 -12.81 9.11
N MET A 64 22.75 -11.98 9.61
CA MET A 64 23.10 -11.94 11.04
C MET A 64 21.91 -11.50 11.90
N LEU A 65 21.23 -10.42 11.53
CA LEU A 65 20.06 -9.93 12.27
C LEU A 65 18.88 -10.89 12.17
N LEU A 66 18.63 -11.48 11.01
CA LEU A 66 17.60 -12.50 10.82
C LEU A 66 17.86 -13.71 11.73
N ALA A 67 19.10 -14.18 11.81
CA ALA A 67 19.47 -15.28 12.69
C ALA A 67 19.29 -14.92 14.17
N ALA A 68 19.75 -13.73 14.59
CA ALA A 68 19.62 -13.25 15.96
C ALA A 68 18.16 -13.08 16.39
N VAL A 69 17.34 -12.42 15.57
CA VAL A 69 15.91 -12.22 15.85
C VAL A 69 15.17 -13.56 15.82
N SER A 70 15.44 -14.43 14.86
CA SER A 70 14.83 -15.77 14.83
C SER A 70 15.17 -16.58 16.08
N ALA A 71 16.42 -16.56 16.53
CA ALA A 71 16.83 -17.23 17.77
C ALA A 71 16.09 -16.66 18.99
N ALA A 72 15.97 -15.33 19.09
CA ALA A 72 15.22 -14.67 20.15
C ALA A 72 13.74 -15.05 20.14
N ARG A 73 13.09 -15.08 18.95
CA ARG A 73 11.69 -15.49 18.77
C ARG A 73 11.45 -16.95 19.16
N VAL A 74 12.36 -17.84 18.77
CA VAL A 74 12.32 -19.26 19.12
C VAL A 74 12.45 -19.44 20.65
N ALA A 75 13.41 -18.76 21.27
CA ALA A 75 13.61 -18.81 22.71
C ALA A 75 12.42 -18.23 23.49
N LEU A 76 11.91 -17.07 23.06
CA LEU A 76 10.73 -16.42 23.65
C LEU A 76 9.51 -17.35 23.58
N MET A 77 9.23 -17.92 22.40
CA MET A 77 8.09 -18.83 22.26
C MET A 77 8.27 -20.10 23.09
N ALA A 78 9.45 -20.73 23.09
CA ALA A 78 9.73 -21.90 23.91
C ALA A 78 9.51 -21.63 25.41
N TRP A 79 9.99 -20.48 25.91
CA TRP A 79 9.75 -20.05 27.28
C TRP A 79 8.25 -19.90 27.57
N LEU A 80 7.51 -19.23 26.69
CA LEU A 80 6.06 -19.05 26.84
C LEU A 80 5.30 -20.39 26.81
N LEU A 81 5.83 -21.41 26.14
CA LEU A 81 5.33 -22.80 26.16
C LEU A 81 5.70 -23.57 27.45
N GLY A 82 6.44 -22.94 28.37
CA GLY A 82 6.73 -23.47 29.70
C GLY A 82 8.16 -23.93 29.94
N GLY A 83 9.13 -23.55 29.09
CA GLY A 83 10.56 -23.76 29.36
C GLY A 83 11.47 -23.80 28.13
N LEU A 84 12.78 -23.75 28.35
CA LEU A 84 13.82 -23.74 27.31
C LEU A 84 14.45 -25.13 27.05
N ASP A 85 13.66 -26.20 27.05
CA ASP A 85 14.18 -27.53 26.71
C ASP A 85 14.24 -27.75 25.18
N ALA A 86 15.06 -28.72 24.78
CA ALA A 86 15.29 -29.06 23.38
C ALA A 86 14.01 -29.37 22.58
N ARG A 87 12.96 -29.95 23.21
CA ARG A 87 11.72 -30.28 22.49
C ARG A 87 10.93 -29.02 22.18
N ARG A 88 10.79 -28.10 23.14
CA ARG A 88 10.10 -26.82 22.96
C ARG A 88 10.84 -25.90 21.99
N LEU A 89 12.18 -25.84 22.09
CA LEU A 89 13.01 -25.09 21.14
C LEU A 89 12.89 -25.63 19.71
N ARG A 90 12.98 -26.96 19.54
CA ARG A 90 12.81 -27.59 18.20
C ARG A 90 11.42 -27.36 17.63
N PHE A 91 10.38 -27.47 18.45
CA PHE A 91 9.01 -27.17 18.03
C PHE A 91 8.89 -25.72 17.57
N ALA A 92 9.45 -24.79 18.35
CA ALA A 92 9.39 -23.37 18.03
C ALA A 92 10.15 -23.01 16.76
N ALA A 93 11.37 -23.54 16.61
CA ALA A 93 12.15 -23.39 15.39
C ALA A 93 11.42 -23.95 14.16
N LEU A 94 10.83 -25.15 14.27
CA LEU A 94 10.07 -25.75 13.17
C LEU A 94 8.83 -24.93 12.80
N PHE A 95 8.12 -24.39 13.80
CA PHE A 95 6.96 -23.52 13.55
C PHE A 95 7.37 -22.27 12.76
N TYR A 96 8.40 -21.54 13.21
CA TYR A 96 8.86 -20.33 12.52
C TYR A 96 9.46 -20.65 11.14
N ALA A 97 10.14 -21.79 10.98
CA ALA A 97 10.63 -22.24 9.68
C ALA A 97 9.49 -22.52 8.69
N VAL A 98 8.40 -23.16 9.14
CA VAL A 98 7.21 -23.41 8.30
C VAL A 98 6.47 -22.11 7.96
N ALA A 99 6.38 -21.17 8.91
CA ALA A 99 5.75 -19.87 8.67
C ALA A 99 6.61 -18.95 7.78
N PHE A 100 7.94 -19.11 7.79
CA PHE A 100 8.89 -18.18 7.16
C PHE A 100 8.60 -17.91 5.69
N GLY A 101 8.40 -18.94 4.87
CA GLY A 101 8.19 -18.76 3.42
C GLY A 101 6.98 -17.87 3.10
N PRO A 102 5.76 -18.22 3.55
CA PRO A 102 4.57 -17.39 3.36
C PRO A 102 4.68 -15.98 3.98
N VAL A 103 5.32 -15.85 5.14
CA VAL A 103 5.49 -14.56 5.82
C VAL A 103 6.49 -13.67 5.07
N LEU A 104 7.58 -14.24 4.55
CA LEU A 104 8.55 -13.55 3.71
C LEU A 104 7.90 -13.09 2.40
N LEU A 105 7.09 -13.94 1.76
CA LEU A 105 6.34 -13.56 0.56
C LEU A 105 5.41 -12.38 0.85
N ALA A 106 4.68 -12.40 1.96
CA ALA A 106 3.82 -11.29 2.36
C ALA A 106 4.61 -10.01 2.64
N ALA A 107 5.72 -10.10 3.40
CA ALA A 107 6.55 -8.93 3.72
C ALA A 107 7.23 -8.34 2.48
N PHE A 108 7.65 -9.19 1.56
CA PHE A 108 8.21 -8.77 0.28
C PHE A 108 7.16 -8.10 -0.59
N ALA A 109 5.97 -8.69 -0.76
CA ALA A 109 4.89 -8.11 -1.54
C ALA A 109 4.41 -6.77 -0.96
N ASP A 110 4.33 -6.64 0.37
CA ASP A 110 4.05 -5.38 1.07
C ASP A 110 5.15 -4.34 0.78
N ALA A 111 6.43 -4.71 0.91
CA ALA A 111 7.54 -3.82 0.59
C ALA A 111 7.55 -3.36 -0.87
N THR A 112 7.29 -4.28 -1.80
CA THR A 112 7.14 -3.95 -3.22
C THR A 112 5.97 -2.99 -3.45
N ALA A 113 4.83 -3.20 -2.78
CA ALA A 113 3.67 -2.33 -2.93
C ALA A 113 3.98 -0.87 -2.54
N TYR A 114 4.72 -0.65 -1.45
CA TYR A 114 5.13 0.70 -1.02
C TYR A 114 6.21 1.30 -1.92
N ALA A 115 7.16 0.49 -2.39
CA ALA A 115 8.26 0.98 -3.23
C ALA A 115 7.82 1.32 -4.66
N VAL A 116 6.83 0.61 -5.20
CA VAL A 116 6.35 0.80 -6.58
C VAL A 116 4.95 1.39 -6.65
N LEU A 117 4.40 1.80 -5.50
CA LEU A 117 3.07 2.40 -5.35
C LEU A 117 1.94 1.56 -5.96
N TYR A 118 1.99 0.24 -5.76
CA TYR A 118 1.08 -0.71 -6.41
C TYR A 118 0.16 -1.44 -5.43
N SER A 119 -1.04 -0.89 -5.22
CA SER A 119 -2.02 -1.38 -4.24
C SER A 119 -2.50 -2.81 -4.47
N ARG A 120 -2.41 -3.33 -5.70
CA ARG A 120 -2.75 -4.71 -6.03
C ARG A 120 -1.79 -5.74 -5.43
N LEU A 121 -0.61 -5.35 -4.96
CA LEU A 121 0.27 -6.21 -4.16
C LEU A 121 0.00 -6.08 -2.66
N PHE A 122 -0.33 -4.87 -2.19
CA PHE A 122 -0.62 -4.59 -0.79
C PHE A 122 -1.79 -5.43 -0.25
N TRP A 123 -2.95 -5.40 -0.92
CA TRP A 123 -4.15 -6.07 -0.41
C TRP A 123 -3.99 -7.60 -0.31
N PRO A 124 -3.43 -8.31 -1.30
CA PRO A 124 -3.08 -9.73 -1.15
C PRO A 124 -2.07 -10.02 -0.05
N ALA A 125 -1.07 -9.15 0.16
CA ALA A 125 -0.09 -9.31 1.23
C ALA A 125 -0.77 -9.26 2.60
N VAL A 126 -1.60 -8.25 2.86
CA VAL A 126 -2.37 -8.12 4.11
C VAL A 126 -3.34 -9.29 4.29
N ALA A 127 -4.04 -9.69 3.23
CA ALA A 127 -4.93 -10.84 3.28
C ALA A 127 -4.19 -12.14 3.63
N LEU A 128 -3.01 -12.36 3.04
CA LEU A 128 -2.15 -13.51 3.33
C LEU A 128 -1.72 -13.51 4.80
N VAL A 129 -1.26 -12.37 5.35
CA VAL A 129 -0.93 -12.26 6.78
C VAL A 129 -2.14 -12.54 7.66
N GLY A 130 -3.32 -12.00 7.31
CA GLY A 130 -4.56 -12.28 8.02
C GLY A 130 -4.88 -13.78 8.06
N VAL A 131 -4.79 -14.46 6.92
CA VAL A 131 -4.98 -15.92 6.84
C VAL A 131 -3.93 -16.67 7.67
N LEU A 132 -2.66 -16.27 7.62
CA LEU A 132 -1.59 -16.91 8.40
C LEU A 132 -1.80 -16.72 9.91
N VAL A 133 -2.21 -15.54 10.37
CA VAL A 133 -2.53 -15.31 11.78
C VAL A 133 -3.73 -16.15 12.22
N LEU A 134 -4.78 -16.21 11.43
CA LEU A 134 -5.98 -17.00 11.75
C LEU A 134 -5.71 -18.51 11.77
N THR A 135 -4.82 -19.00 10.91
CA THR A 135 -4.57 -20.45 10.75
C THR A 135 -3.40 -20.96 11.58
N LEU A 136 -2.31 -20.19 11.68
CA LEU A 136 -1.07 -20.57 12.36
C LEU A 136 -0.95 -19.99 13.77
N GLY A 137 -1.54 -18.81 14.03
CA GLY A 137 -1.40 -18.15 15.33
C GLY A 137 -1.85 -18.96 16.56
N PRO A 138 -2.90 -19.79 16.46
CA PRO A 138 -3.29 -20.68 17.56
C PRO A 138 -2.37 -21.90 17.74
N VAL A 139 -1.60 -22.29 16.73
CA VAL A 139 -0.92 -23.60 16.65
C VAL A 139 0.03 -23.85 17.82
N PRO A 140 0.91 -22.90 18.23
CA PRO A 140 1.82 -23.14 19.35
C PRO A 140 1.11 -23.46 20.66
N TRP A 141 -0.12 -22.99 20.84
CA TRP A 141 -0.80 -22.95 22.13
C TRP A 141 -1.71 -24.15 22.40
N GLN A 142 -1.63 -25.21 21.59
CA GLN A 142 -2.56 -26.36 21.69
C GLN A 142 -2.21 -27.39 22.76
N GLY A 143 -1.03 -27.28 23.41
CA GLY A 143 -0.60 -28.16 24.50
C GLY A 143 0.23 -29.37 24.07
N THR A 144 0.73 -29.40 22.83
CA THR A 144 1.67 -30.41 22.31
C THR A 144 2.90 -29.73 21.72
N VAL A 145 4.04 -30.43 21.71
CA VAL A 145 5.31 -29.99 21.12
C VAL A 145 5.58 -30.66 19.76
N ARG A 146 4.57 -31.28 19.15
CA ARG A 146 4.64 -31.86 17.81
C ARG A 146 3.80 -31.03 16.84
N LEU A 147 4.44 -30.43 15.84
CA LEU A 147 3.79 -29.50 14.92
C LEU A 147 2.58 -30.11 14.19
N ARG A 148 2.70 -31.36 13.71
CA ARG A 148 1.60 -32.05 13.03
C ARG A 148 0.37 -32.25 13.93
N GLU A 149 0.60 -32.62 15.19
CA GLU A 149 -0.48 -32.77 16.17
C GLU A 149 -1.09 -31.42 16.54
N ALA A 150 -0.25 -30.38 16.72
CA ALA A 150 -0.71 -29.03 17.03
C ALA A 150 -1.60 -28.45 15.91
N LEU A 151 -1.22 -28.65 14.64
CA LEU A 151 -2.03 -28.27 13.48
C LEU A 151 -3.36 -29.02 13.45
N ALA A 152 -3.35 -30.34 13.66
CA ALA A 152 -4.56 -31.15 13.68
C ALA A 152 -5.51 -30.73 14.81
N LEU A 153 -4.97 -30.48 16.02
CA LEU A 153 -5.75 -30.00 17.17
C LEU A 153 -6.31 -28.60 16.92
N THR A 154 -5.54 -27.69 16.33
CA THR A 154 -5.99 -26.34 15.97
C THR A 154 -7.20 -26.40 15.04
N ARG A 155 -7.13 -27.21 13.98
CA ARG A 155 -8.26 -27.40 13.04
C ARG A 155 -9.48 -28.01 13.72
N ARG A 156 -9.29 -29.08 14.51
CA ARG A 156 -10.39 -29.74 15.25
C ARG A 156 -11.06 -28.81 16.27
N ARG A 157 -10.30 -27.86 16.83
CA ARG A 157 -10.79 -26.81 17.74
C ARG A 157 -11.24 -25.54 17.02
N GLY A 158 -11.48 -25.61 15.70
CA GLY A 158 -12.02 -24.50 14.90
C GLY A 158 -11.13 -23.27 14.86
N LEU A 159 -9.82 -23.48 14.75
CA LEU A 159 -8.80 -22.42 14.67
C LEU A 159 -8.82 -21.45 15.86
N ARG A 160 -9.50 -21.81 16.95
CA ARG A 160 -9.69 -20.95 18.12
C ARG A 160 -10.21 -19.56 17.75
N VAL A 161 -11.14 -19.48 16.78
CA VAL A 161 -11.73 -18.22 16.31
C VAL A 161 -12.30 -17.36 17.45
N GLU A 162 -12.75 -17.99 18.54
CA GLU A 162 -13.25 -17.29 19.73
C GLU A 162 -12.17 -16.49 20.48
N VAL A 163 -10.89 -16.79 20.25
CA VAL A 163 -9.75 -16.05 20.82
C VAL A 163 -9.06 -15.23 19.72
N THR A 164 -8.82 -15.84 18.56
CA THR A 164 -8.05 -15.21 17.49
C THR A 164 -8.76 -13.99 16.91
N LEU A 165 -10.10 -14.03 16.72
CA LEU A 165 -10.82 -12.90 16.15
C LEU A 165 -10.85 -11.67 17.08
N PRO A 166 -11.21 -11.80 18.37
CA PRO A 166 -11.11 -10.66 19.29
C PRO A 166 -9.68 -10.14 19.42
N TYR A 167 -8.68 -11.02 19.43
CA TYR A 167 -7.28 -10.62 19.46
C TYR A 167 -6.88 -9.80 18.22
N CYS A 168 -7.21 -10.28 17.01
CA CYS A 168 -6.98 -9.53 15.78
C CYS A 168 -7.69 -8.18 15.80
N ALA A 169 -8.94 -8.11 16.27
CA ALA A 169 -9.66 -6.85 16.39
C ALA A 169 -8.97 -5.85 17.35
N VAL A 170 -8.43 -6.32 18.48
CA VAL A 170 -7.66 -5.46 19.40
C VAL A 170 -6.36 -4.98 18.74
N VAL A 171 -5.62 -5.86 18.06
CA VAL A 171 -4.38 -5.46 17.36
C VAL A 171 -4.67 -4.42 16.27
N LEU A 172 -5.75 -4.60 15.49
CA LEU A 172 -6.22 -3.62 14.51
C LEU A 172 -6.58 -2.28 15.17
N ALA A 173 -7.27 -2.32 16.31
CA ALA A 173 -7.64 -1.11 17.04
C ALA A 173 -6.39 -0.38 17.59
N LEU A 174 -5.44 -1.11 18.18
CA LEU A 174 -4.19 -0.53 18.67
C LEU A 174 -3.39 0.11 17.52
N GLY A 175 -3.32 -0.55 16.37
CA GLY A 175 -2.66 -0.02 15.18
C GLY A 175 -3.36 1.23 14.64
N ALA A 176 -4.68 1.24 14.59
CA ALA A 176 -5.47 2.40 14.17
C ALA A 176 -5.30 3.60 15.14
N VAL A 177 -5.20 3.35 16.45
CA VAL A 177 -4.90 4.40 17.44
C VAL A 177 -3.48 4.93 17.24
N ALA A 178 -2.49 4.05 17.01
CA ALA A 178 -1.12 4.47 16.72
C ALA A 178 -1.04 5.31 15.43
N GLU A 179 -1.80 4.97 14.40
CA GLU A 179 -1.91 5.74 13.15
C GLU A 179 -2.52 7.13 13.38
N ARG A 180 -3.64 7.21 14.12
CA ARG A 180 -4.34 8.48 14.35
C ARG A 180 -3.66 9.37 15.39
N VAL A 181 -2.92 8.77 16.32
CA VAL A 181 -2.26 9.47 17.42
C VAL A 181 -0.82 8.95 17.53
N PRO A 182 0.09 9.38 16.62
CA PRO A 182 1.44 8.83 16.51
C PRO A 182 2.27 8.83 17.80
N VAL A 183 2.06 9.83 18.67
CA VAL A 183 2.71 9.93 20.00
C VAL A 183 2.42 8.73 20.92
N LEU A 184 1.31 8.02 20.69
CA LEU A 184 0.95 6.83 21.46
C LEU A 184 1.61 5.53 20.94
N THR A 185 2.25 5.55 19.78
CA THR A 185 2.81 4.33 19.15
C THR A 185 3.73 3.55 20.09
N VAL A 186 4.69 4.21 20.74
CA VAL A 186 5.62 3.58 21.68
C VAL A 186 4.92 3.12 22.97
N PRO A 187 4.10 3.94 23.66
CA PRO A 187 3.29 3.50 24.80
C PRO A 187 2.35 2.31 24.53
N LEU A 188 1.90 2.12 23.29
CA LEU A 188 1.01 1.01 22.91
C LEU A 188 1.74 -0.33 22.79
N VAL A 189 3.08 -0.36 22.73
CA VAL A 189 3.86 -1.61 22.68
C VAL A 189 3.64 -2.47 23.94
N PRO A 190 3.78 -1.95 25.18
CA PRO A 190 3.39 -2.68 26.38
C PRO A 190 1.93 -3.16 26.38
N VAL A 191 0.99 -2.37 25.87
CA VAL A 191 -0.44 -2.73 25.78
C VAL A 191 -0.64 -3.91 24.81
N SER A 192 0.05 -3.89 23.67
CA SER A 192 0.09 -5.01 22.72
C SER A 192 0.65 -6.26 23.38
N ALA A 193 1.75 -6.16 24.12
CA ALA A 193 2.34 -7.28 24.84
C ALA A 193 1.39 -7.87 25.90
N VAL A 194 0.69 -7.03 26.67
CA VAL A 194 -0.35 -7.48 27.62
C VAL A 194 -1.47 -8.21 26.89
N THR A 195 -1.94 -7.66 25.76
CA THR A 195 -2.98 -8.26 24.93
C THR A 195 -2.54 -9.63 24.39
N THR A 196 -1.30 -9.76 23.90
CA THR A 196 -0.68 -11.04 23.50
C THR A 196 -0.68 -12.03 24.66
N GLY A 197 -0.25 -11.61 25.85
CA GLY A 197 -0.25 -12.47 27.04
C GLY A 197 -1.65 -12.96 27.43
N LEU A 198 -2.66 -12.08 27.36
CA LEU A 198 -4.06 -12.44 27.60
C LEU A 198 -4.59 -13.42 26.54
N ALA A 199 -4.23 -13.24 25.28
CA ALA A 199 -4.60 -14.15 24.20
C ALA A 199 -3.97 -15.54 24.41
N ILE A 200 -2.66 -15.63 24.73
CA ILE A 200 -1.98 -16.89 25.06
C ILE A 200 -2.70 -17.58 26.23
N ARG A 201 -3.04 -16.83 27.28
CA ARG A 201 -3.77 -17.37 28.44
C ARG A 201 -5.15 -17.89 28.04
N ALA A 202 -5.88 -17.19 27.17
CA ALA A 202 -7.17 -17.61 26.67
C ALA A 202 -7.06 -18.87 25.78
N MET A 203 -5.99 -18.99 25.00
CA MET A 203 -5.69 -20.20 24.20
C MET A 203 -5.50 -21.46 25.07
N HIS A 204 -5.15 -21.34 26.34
CA HIS A 204 -5.09 -22.51 27.23
C HIS A 204 -6.44 -22.95 27.81
N ARG A 205 -7.51 -22.18 27.63
CA ARG A 205 -8.86 -22.56 28.05
C ARG A 205 -9.44 -23.63 27.11
N PRO A 206 -10.41 -24.44 27.59
CA PRO A 206 -11.17 -25.34 26.72
C PRO A 206 -11.77 -24.59 25.53
N ALA A 207 -11.72 -25.20 24.35
CA ALA A 207 -12.34 -24.66 23.14
C ALA A 207 -13.87 -24.65 23.28
N LEU A 208 -14.54 -23.92 22.40
CA LEU A 208 -16.00 -23.93 22.29
C LEU A 208 -16.54 -25.36 22.09
N ARG A 209 -17.76 -25.61 22.58
CA ARG A 209 -18.46 -26.90 22.39
C ARG A 209 -18.71 -27.23 20.91
N ARG A 210 -18.93 -26.20 20.07
CA ARG A 210 -19.21 -26.33 18.63
C ARG A 210 -18.29 -25.43 17.81
N PRO A 211 -17.00 -25.78 17.68
CA PRO A 211 -16.01 -24.92 17.05
C PRO A 211 -16.22 -24.79 15.53
N GLY A 212 -16.73 -25.84 14.86
CA GLY A 212 -17.05 -25.81 13.43
C GLY A 212 -18.13 -24.77 13.09
N THR A 213 -19.18 -24.68 13.91
CA THR A 213 -20.25 -23.69 13.73
C THR A 213 -19.72 -22.26 13.84
N ALA A 214 -18.80 -22.00 14.79
CA ALA A 214 -18.19 -20.67 14.92
C ALA A 214 -17.35 -20.29 13.69
N VAL A 215 -16.58 -21.23 13.14
CA VAL A 215 -15.82 -21.01 11.90
C VAL A 215 -16.76 -20.77 10.72
N SER A 216 -17.80 -21.59 10.56
CA SER A 216 -18.78 -21.42 9.48
C SER A 216 -19.51 -20.07 9.58
N ALA A 217 -19.91 -19.66 10.79
CA ALA A 217 -20.54 -18.36 11.02
C ALA A 217 -19.60 -17.21 10.68
N PHE A 218 -18.33 -17.32 11.06
CA PHE A 218 -17.31 -16.33 10.71
C PHE A 218 -17.11 -16.22 9.19
N VAL A 219 -16.96 -17.36 8.50
CA VAL A 219 -16.83 -17.38 7.04
C VAL A 219 -18.08 -16.79 6.37
N ALA A 220 -19.28 -17.16 6.83
CA ALA A 220 -20.53 -16.59 6.32
C ALA A 220 -20.60 -15.07 6.50
N ALA A 221 -20.17 -14.55 7.67
CA ALA A 221 -20.10 -13.12 7.92
C ALA A 221 -19.10 -12.41 7.01
N LEU A 222 -17.93 -13.01 6.76
CA LEU A 222 -16.95 -12.47 5.82
C LEU A 222 -17.50 -12.43 4.39
N VAL A 223 -18.17 -13.50 3.95
CA VAL A 223 -18.80 -13.57 2.61
C VAL A 223 -19.89 -12.51 2.50
N ALA A 224 -20.77 -12.38 3.49
CA ALA A 224 -21.81 -11.36 3.52
C ALA A 224 -21.22 -9.94 3.49
N ALA A 225 -20.18 -9.66 4.29
CA ALA A 225 -19.48 -8.38 4.28
C ALA A 225 -18.81 -8.09 2.93
N SER A 226 -18.24 -9.10 2.28
CA SER A 226 -17.61 -8.98 0.96
C SER A 226 -18.64 -8.68 -0.12
N ILE A 227 -19.78 -9.38 -0.10
CA ILE A 227 -20.91 -9.12 -1.01
C ILE A 227 -21.44 -7.71 -0.80
N ALA A 228 -21.69 -7.30 0.45
CA ALA A 228 -22.14 -5.94 0.77
C ALA A 228 -21.13 -4.87 0.32
N PHE A 229 -19.84 -5.12 0.50
CA PHE A 229 -18.79 -4.21 0.04
C PHE A 229 -18.80 -4.04 -1.49
N VAL A 230 -18.97 -5.14 -2.25
CA VAL A 230 -19.05 -5.09 -3.71
C VAL A 230 -20.35 -4.44 -4.18
N ALA A 231 -21.49 -4.82 -3.61
CA ALA A 231 -22.81 -4.32 -3.99
C ALA A 231 -22.97 -2.81 -3.74
N THR A 232 -22.32 -2.29 -2.71
CA THR A 232 -22.37 -0.84 -2.35
C THR A 232 -21.28 -0.01 -3.02
N ARG A 233 -20.51 -0.58 -3.95
CA ARG A 233 -19.41 0.11 -4.63
C ARG A 233 -19.88 1.08 -5.72
N GLY A 234 -21.09 0.87 -6.23
CA GLY A 234 -21.66 1.63 -7.35
C GLY A 234 -21.69 3.12 -7.09
N TYR A 235 -21.43 3.87 -8.16
CA TYR A 235 -21.71 5.30 -8.24
C TYR A 235 -22.81 5.44 -9.27
N ASP A 236 -23.79 6.30 -8.98
CA ASP A 236 -24.77 6.69 -9.99
C ASP A 236 -24.03 7.43 -11.11
N GLU A 237 -24.47 7.21 -12.35
CA GLU A 237 -23.94 7.93 -13.48
C GLU A 237 -24.28 9.42 -13.34
N PRO A 238 -23.28 10.33 -13.41
CA PRO A 238 -23.55 11.75 -13.31
C PRO A 238 -24.25 12.26 -14.56
N GLU A 239 -25.05 13.31 -14.39
CA GLU A 239 -25.55 14.09 -15.52
C GLU A 239 -24.38 14.64 -16.34
N PRO A 240 -24.48 14.63 -17.68
CA PRO A 240 -23.46 15.22 -18.54
C PRO A 240 -23.18 16.69 -18.19
N GLY A 241 -21.90 17.06 -18.23
CA GLY A 241 -21.46 18.43 -18.10
C GLY A 241 -21.93 19.29 -19.28
N PRO A 242 -22.09 20.61 -19.08
CA PRO A 242 -22.34 21.53 -20.19
C PRO A 242 -21.12 21.56 -21.14
N PRO A 243 -21.30 22.02 -22.39
CA PRO A 243 -20.22 22.16 -23.35
C PRO A 243 -19.03 22.96 -22.79
N GLN A 244 -17.83 22.42 -22.93
CA GLN A 244 -16.59 23.04 -22.46
C GLN A 244 -15.89 23.83 -23.57
N PRO A 245 -15.33 25.01 -23.28
CA PRO A 245 -14.46 25.72 -24.21
C PRO A 245 -13.06 25.09 -24.29
N GLY A 246 -12.29 25.47 -25.30
CA GLY A 246 -10.87 25.12 -25.40
C GLY A 246 -10.62 23.63 -25.66
N SER A 247 -9.56 23.09 -25.05
CA SER A 247 -9.04 21.75 -25.30
C SER A 247 -8.88 20.92 -24.03
N LEU A 248 -9.02 19.60 -24.18
CA LEU A 248 -8.70 18.60 -23.17
C LEU A 248 -7.51 17.77 -23.65
N LEU A 249 -6.42 17.77 -22.89
CA LEU A 249 -5.26 16.91 -23.12
C LEU A 249 -5.24 15.76 -22.09
N ILE A 250 -5.20 14.52 -22.59
CA ILE A 250 -5.23 13.31 -21.76
C ILE A 250 -3.83 12.66 -21.70
N LEU A 251 -3.34 12.43 -20.47
CA LEU A 251 -2.07 11.75 -20.19
C LEU A 251 -2.30 10.48 -19.36
N SER A 252 -1.83 9.36 -19.89
CA SER A 252 -1.87 8.05 -19.22
C SER A 252 -0.64 7.82 -18.35
N GLY A 253 -0.75 6.96 -17.34
CA GLY A 253 0.37 6.62 -16.47
C GLY A 253 1.42 5.67 -17.06
N ILE A 254 2.37 5.26 -16.23
CA ILE A 254 3.45 4.34 -16.59
C ILE A 254 2.93 2.98 -17.11
N ASN A 255 3.72 2.32 -17.94
CA ASN A 255 3.43 1.04 -18.59
C ASN A 255 2.19 1.06 -19.52
N SER A 256 1.73 2.24 -19.90
CA SER A 256 0.65 2.40 -20.89
C SER A 256 1.17 2.39 -22.33
N ALA A 257 0.26 2.47 -23.29
CA ALA A 257 0.56 2.50 -24.71
C ALA A 257 -0.50 3.34 -25.43
N SER A 258 -0.19 3.82 -26.64
CA SER A 258 -1.13 4.58 -27.47
C SER A 258 -2.52 3.96 -27.50
N GLY A 259 -3.54 4.76 -27.14
CA GLY A 259 -4.94 4.34 -27.15
C GLY A 259 -5.29 3.20 -26.19
N ARG A 260 -4.39 2.81 -25.29
CA ARG A 260 -4.61 1.75 -24.29
C ARG A 260 -4.50 2.30 -22.88
N GLY A 261 -5.27 1.71 -21.97
CA GLY A 261 -5.34 2.14 -20.58
C GLY A 261 -6.60 2.95 -20.31
N ALA A 262 -7.11 2.86 -19.08
CA ALA A 262 -8.47 3.30 -18.81
C ALA A 262 -8.72 4.79 -18.97
N ILE A 263 -7.68 5.64 -18.88
CA ILE A 263 -7.85 7.08 -19.11
C ILE A 263 -8.17 7.40 -20.57
N HIS A 264 -7.71 6.61 -21.53
CA HIS A 264 -8.08 6.81 -22.94
C HIS A 264 -9.58 6.57 -23.15
N ALA A 265 -10.15 5.62 -22.41
CA ALA A 265 -11.57 5.26 -22.44
C ALA A 265 -12.46 6.16 -21.55
N THR A 266 -11.96 7.31 -21.11
CA THR A 266 -12.76 8.32 -20.41
C THR A 266 -13.88 8.83 -21.32
N ASP A 267 -15.12 8.94 -20.83
CA ASP A 267 -16.22 9.54 -21.58
C ASP A 267 -16.06 11.08 -21.64
N VAL A 268 -15.24 11.53 -22.58
CA VAL A 268 -14.95 12.96 -22.80
C VAL A 268 -16.18 13.76 -23.22
N HIS A 269 -17.18 13.11 -23.82
CA HIS A 269 -18.43 13.75 -24.20
C HIS A 269 -19.26 14.09 -22.98
N ARG A 270 -19.29 13.20 -21.99
CA ARG A 270 -19.94 13.48 -20.71
C ARG A 270 -19.26 14.61 -19.93
N LEU A 271 -17.95 14.80 -20.12
CA LEU A 271 -17.23 15.96 -19.58
C LEU A 271 -17.57 17.27 -20.32
N GLY A 272 -18.29 17.22 -21.45
CA GLY A 272 -18.69 18.38 -22.25
C GLY A 272 -17.76 18.71 -23.42
N TYR A 273 -16.81 17.83 -23.76
CA TYR A 273 -15.89 18.04 -24.88
C TYR A 273 -16.34 17.31 -26.15
N ARG A 274 -16.07 17.91 -27.31
CA ARG A 274 -16.17 17.24 -28.62
C ARG A 274 -14.82 16.64 -29.02
N CYS A 275 -14.81 15.65 -29.90
CA CYS A 275 -13.57 14.98 -30.27
C CYS A 275 -12.54 15.88 -30.96
N GLU A 276 -12.93 17.01 -31.52
CA GLU A 276 -12.01 18.00 -32.11
C GLU A 276 -11.24 18.78 -31.03
N GLN A 277 -11.74 18.78 -29.80
CA GLN A 277 -11.16 19.46 -28.65
C GLN A 277 -10.28 18.53 -27.81
N VAL A 278 -10.23 17.24 -28.14
CA VAL A 278 -9.56 16.21 -27.32
C VAL A 278 -8.26 15.78 -27.97
N TYR A 279 -7.18 15.87 -27.20
CA TYR A 279 -5.83 15.50 -27.56
C TYR A 279 -5.31 14.43 -26.60
N TYR A 280 -4.45 13.56 -27.09
CA TYR A 280 -3.82 12.49 -26.29
C TYR A 280 -2.31 12.62 -26.38
N PHE A 281 -1.67 12.66 -25.23
CA PHE A 281 -0.22 12.78 -25.13
C PHE A 281 0.50 11.50 -25.58
N SER A 282 1.66 11.67 -26.19
CA SER A 282 2.58 10.58 -26.53
C SER A 282 3.91 10.68 -25.78
N TYR A 283 4.29 9.59 -25.11
CA TYR A 283 5.63 9.42 -24.53
C TYR A 283 6.72 9.17 -25.59
N ALA A 284 6.36 8.87 -26.83
CA ALA A 284 7.29 8.79 -27.96
C ALA A 284 7.56 10.16 -28.61
N GLY A 285 6.74 11.17 -28.28
CA GLY A 285 6.88 12.55 -28.77
C GLY A 285 5.87 12.92 -29.86
N PRO A 286 6.05 14.06 -30.55
CA PRO A 286 5.13 14.55 -31.56
C PRO A 286 5.03 13.61 -32.77
N GLY A 287 3.92 13.70 -33.51
CA GLY A 287 3.66 12.88 -34.70
C GLY A 287 2.24 13.06 -35.23
N ASP A 288 1.93 12.37 -36.33
CA ASP A 288 0.70 12.56 -37.11
C ASP A 288 -0.48 11.71 -36.62
N GLY A 289 -0.38 11.13 -35.43
CA GLY A 289 -1.47 10.38 -34.79
C GLY A 289 -1.08 8.99 -34.32
N GLN A 290 -1.99 8.39 -33.57
CA GLN A 290 -1.78 7.11 -32.90
C GLN A 290 -2.98 6.18 -33.11
N PRO A 291 -2.81 4.85 -32.96
CA PRO A 291 -3.94 3.93 -33.01
C PRO A 291 -4.99 4.26 -31.94
N GLN A 292 -6.26 4.48 -32.34
CA GLN A 292 -7.35 4.84 -31.41
C GLN A 292 -7.56 3.80 -30.31
N ARG A 293 -7.71 2.52 -30.69
CA ARG A 293 -7.92 1.39 -29.77
C ARG A 293 -9.08 1.65 -28.79
N ASP A 294 -8.81 1.79 -27.49
CA ASP A 294 -9.80 2.00 -26.43
C ASP A 294 -10.15 3.49 -26.25
N ALA A 295 -9.51 4.40 -26.98
CA ALA A 295 -9.74 5.84 -26.86
C ALA A 295 -11.13 6.24 -27.39
N THR A 296 -11.84 7.07 -26.61
CA THR A 296 -13.16 7.59 -26.97
C THR A 296 -13.14 8.40 -28.27
N CYS A 297 -12.09 9.20 -28.47
CA CYS A 297 -11.92 10.03 -29.67
C CYS A 297 -10.71 9.58 -30.52
N PRO A 298 -10.71 9.85 -31.84
CA PRO A 298 -9.55 9.59 -32.69
C PRO A 298 -8.29 10.32 -32.20
N ILE A 299 -7.15 9.64 -32.17
CA ILE A 299 -5.87 10.21 -31.73
C ILE A 299 -5.14 10.80 -32.94
N ARG A 300 -5.24 12.11 -33.12
CA ARG A 300 -4.79 12.85 -34.32
C ARG A 300 -3.35 13.38 -34.23
N THR A 301 -2.72 13.27 -33.07
CA THR A 301 -1.41 13.83 -32.77
C THR A 301 -0.56 12.86 -31.95
N GLY A 302 0.76 13.08 -31.98
CA GLY A 302 1.75 12.29 -31.26
C GLY A 302 2.15 11.03 -32.01
N ALA A 303 3.40 10.60 -31.85
CA ALA A 303 3.88 9.34 -32.40
C ALA A 303 3.30 8.14 -31.63
N PRO A 304 3.11 6.96 -32.26
CA PRO A 304 2.74 5.75 -31.54
C PRO A 304 3.77 5.40 -30.46
N TYR A 305 3.31 5.13 -29.24
CA TYR A 305 4.16 4.75 -28.10
C TYR A 305 3.70 3.43 -27.46
N GLY A 306 4.65 2.76 -26.82
CA GLY A 306 4.46 1.55 -26.02
C GLY A 306 4.94 1.71 -24.57
N PRO A 307 4.86 0.64 -23.76
CA PRO A 307 5.24 0.69 -22.35
C PRO A 307 6.67 1.18 -22.11
N SER A 308 7.61 0.84 -22.98
CA SER A 308 9.01 1.28 -22.89
C SER A 308 9.19 2.79 -22.99
N ASP A 309 8.32 3.48 -23.74
CA ASP A 309 8.43 4.95 -23.88
C ASP A 309 8.05 5.66 -22.58
N THR A 310 7.18 5.07 -21.77
CA THR A 310 6.82 5.58 -20.43
C THR A 310 7.94 5.41 -19.39
N GLN A 311 8.99 4.66 -19.74
CA GLN A 311 10.11 4.31 -18.88
C GLN A 311 11.35 5.20 -19.12
N ARG A 312 11.27 6.12 -20.09
CA ARG A 312 12.30 7.13 -20.41
C ARG A 312 12.62 8.05 -19.22
N PRO A 313 13.77 8.73 -19.17
CA PRO A 313 14.12 9.67 -18.10
C PRO A 313 13.00 10.66 -17.79
N PHE A 314 12.77 10.96 -16.51
CA PHE A 314 11.62 11.78 -16.09
C PHE A 314 11.60 13.16 -16.76
N GLN A 315 12.75 13.83 -16.83
CA GLN A 315 12.86 15.16 -17.46
C GLN A 315 12.57 15.13 -18.96
N GLU A 316 12.91 14.05 -19.65
CA GLU A 316 12.57 13.91 -21.07
C GLU A 316 11.05 13.83 -21.27
N GLN A 317 10.32 13.17 -20.36
CA GLN A 317 8.86 13.13 -20.41
C GLN A 317 8.23 14.51 -20.16
N VAL A 318 8.82 15.31 -19.27
CA VAL A 318 8.44 16.72 -19.02
C VAL A 318 8.65 17.56 -20.28
N ASP A 319 9.80 17.41 -20.94
CA ASP A 319 10.12 18.13 -22.19
C ASP A 319 9.11 17.79 -23.31
N LEU A 320 8.79 16.51 -23.49
CA LEU A 320 7.80 16.05 -24.46
C LEU A 320 6.39 16.57 -24.16
N PHE A 321 6.03 16.69 -22.88
CA PHE A 321 4.74 17.27 -22.48
C PHE A 321 4.67 18.75 -22.83
N VAL A 322 5.73 19.52 -22.51
CA VAL A 322 5.82 20.94 -22.85
C VAL A 322 5.68 21.15 -24.36
N GLU A 323 6.41 20.38 -25.16
CA GLU A 323 6.35 20.45 -26.62
C GLU A 323 4.93 20.22 -27.14
N GLN A 324 4.27 19.15 -26.71
CA GLN A 324 2.94 18.76 -27.20
C GLN A 324 1.80 19.64 -26.64
N ALA A 325 1.98 20.26 -25.47
CA ALA A 325 0.99 21.16 -24.88
C ALA A 325 1.02 22.58 -25.48
N SER A 326 2.20 23.06 -25.90
CA SER A 326 2.45 24.46 -26.29
C SER A 326 1.55 24.99 -27.42
N GLY A 327 1.13 24.14 -28.35
CA GLY A 327 0.34 24.51 -29.52
C GLY A 327 -1.17 24.30 -29.37
N LEU A 328 -1.65 23.85 -28.21
CA LEU A 328 -3.05 23.47 -28.05
C LEU A 328 -3.97 24.68 -27.81
N PRO A 329 -5.19 24.71 -28.39
CA PRO A 329 -6.14 25.80 -28.17
C PRO A 329 -6.54 25.95 -26.70
N ARG A 330 -6.57 27.20 -26.22
CA ARG A 330 -6.97 27.54 -24.85
C ARG A 330 -8.48 27.78 -24.69
N PRO A 331 -9.05 27.63 -23.48
CA PRO A 331 -8.39 27.14 -22.26
C PRO A 331 -7.95 25.67 -22.36
N LEU A 332 -6.78 25.34 -21.83
CA LEU A 332 -6.22 24.00 -21.83
C LEU A 332 -6.48 23.33 -20.49
N VAL A 333 -7.25 22.24 -20.52
CA VAL A 333 -7.46 21.34 -19.37
C VAL A 333 -6.62 20.09 -19.60
N VAL A 334 -5.89 19.65 -18.56
CA VAL A 334 -5.07 18.44 -18.62
C VAL A 334 -5.59 17.40 -17.63
N ALA A 335 -5.94 16.22 -18.12
CA ALA A 335 -6.28 15.07 -17.29
C ALA A 335 -5.08 14.10 -17.22
N ALA A 336 -4.48 13.98 -16.05
CA ALA A 336 -3.27 13.20 -15.82
C ALA A 336 -3.54 12.04 -14.87
N HIS A 337 -3.27 10.80 -15.29
CA HIS A 337 -3.47 9.60 -14.47
C HIS A 337 -2.17 9.05 -13.90
N SER A 338 -2.15 8.76 -12.60
CA SER A 338 -1.04 8.07 -11.93
C SER A 338 0.29 8.81 -12.13
N HIS A 339 1.33 8.14 -12.63
CA HIS A 339 2.63 8.71 -13.00
C HIS A 339 2.55 10.05 -13.73
N ALA A 340 1.61 10.21 -14.66
CA ALA A 340 1.49 11.43 -15.47
C ALA A 340 1.29 12.69 -14.63
N VAL A 341 0.77 12.56 -13.40
CA VAL A 341 0.61 13.68 -12.48
C VAL A 341 1.95 14.37 -12.20
N TRP A 342 3.01 13.61 -11.96
CA TRP A 342 4.33 14.20 -11.69
C TRP A 342 4.88 14.93 -12.91
N VAL A 343 4.66 14.40 -14.12
CA VAL A 343 5.12 15.02 -15.38
C VAL A 343 4.43 16.37 -15.60
N VAL A 344 3.09 16.42 -15.49
CA VAL A 344 2.34 17.67 -15.71
C VAL A 344 2.59 18.68 -14.60
N TRP A 345 2.75 18.21 -13.35
CA TRP A 345 3.00 19.09 -12.21
C TRP A 345 4.34 19.80 -12.39
N GLU A 346 5.43 19.05 -12.65
CA GLU A 346 6.77 19.62 -12.85
C GLU A 346 6.78 20.66 -13.98
N ALA A 347 6.16 20.36 -15.12
CA ALA A 347 6.08 21.29 -16.25
C ALA A 347 5.36 22.61 -15.91
N VAL A 348 4.26 22.53 -15.16
CA VAL A 348 3.44 23.70 -14.80
C VAL A 348 4.11 24.53 -13.70
N VAL A 349 4.61 23.91 -12.63
CA VAL A 349 5.24 24.65 -11.52
C VAL A 349 6.58 25.28 -11.91
N THR A 350 7.25 24.74 -12.92
CA THR A 350 8.47 25.36 -13.49
C THR A 350 8.17 26.42 -14.54
N GLY A 351 6.90 26.72 -14.82
CA GLY A 351 6.48 27.73 -15.78
C GLY A 351 6.79 27.37 -17.24
N ARG A 352 7.01 26.09 -17.52
CA ARG A 352 7.35 25.58 -18.87
C ARG A 352 6.12 25.25 -19.69
N ALA A 353 4.97 25.00 -19.06
CA ALA A 353 3.68 24.79 -19.70
C ALA A 353 2.61 25.71 -19.12
N ASP A 354 1.80 26.31 -20.00
CA ASP A 354 0.66 27.15 -19.61
C ASP A 354 -0.63 26.33 -19.70
N VAL A 355 -1.23 26.06 -18.55
CA VAL A 355 -2.40 25.18 -18.40
C VAL A 355 -3.43 25.89 -17.52
N ASP A 356 -4.70 25.85 -17.92
CA ASP A 356 -5.79 26.53 -17.21
C ASP A 356 -6.35 25.68 -16.06
N ALA A 357 -6.42 24.35 -16.26
CA ALA A 357 -6.86 23.44 -15.21
C ALA A 357 -6.20 22.04 -15.26
N LEU A 358 -5.99 21.45 -14.09
CA LEU A 358 -5.49 20.09 -13.90
C LEU A 358 -6.55 19.18 -13.25
N LEU A 359 -6.79 18.02 -13.87
CA LEU A 359 -7.54 16.91 -13.31
C LEU A 359 -6.54 15.80 -12.95
N LEU A 360 -6.14 15.74 -11.68
CA LEU A 360 -5.15 14.78 -11.19
C LEU A 360 -5.85 13.51 -10.73
N VAL A 361 -5.68 12.44 -11.50
CA VAL A 361 -6.43 11.19 -11.31
C VAL A 361 -5.52 10.14 -10.68
N GLY A 362 -5.84 9.75 -9.46
CA GLY A 362 -5.06 8.79 -8.68
C GLY A 362 -3.62 9.23 -8.42
N PRO A 363 -3.34 10.48 -7.99
CA PRO A 363 -1.98 10.89 -7.68
C PRO A 363 -1.46 10.14 -6.45
N PHE A 364 -0.14 9.91 -6.42
CA PHE A 364 0.56 9.54 -5.19
C PHE A 364 1.34 10.76 -4.68
N PRO A 365 0.97 11.32 -3.52
CA PRO A 365 1.65 12.48 -2.94
C PRO A 365 3.07 12.18 -2.48
N SER A 366 3.35 10.92 -2.15
CA SER A 366 4.63 10.49 -1.59
C SER A 366 5.17 9.18 -2.18
N THR A 367 6.50 9.06 -2.16
CA THR A 367 7.26 7.83 -2.35
C THR A 367 7.84 7.44 -0.99
N PRO A 368 7.08 6.71 -0.14
CA PRO A 368 7.43 6.48 1.26
C PRO A 368 8.65 5.58 1.48
N THR A 369 9.00 4.79 0.47
CA THR A 369 10.16 3.88 0.49
C THR A 369 10.83 3.88 -0.87
N GLY A 370 12.16 3.88 -0.89
CA GLY A 370 12.96 3.70 -2.09
C GLY A 370 13.67 2.35 -2.12
N TYR A 371 14.45 2.13 -3.18
CA TYR A 371 15.29 0.96 -3.33
C TYR A 371 16.65 1.38 -3.90
N PRO A 372 17.77 1.18 -3.16
CA PRO A 372 19.08 1.70 -3.56
C PRO A 372 19.57 1.07 -4.87
N PRO A 373 20.49 1.71 -5.63
CA PRO A 373 21.09 1.15 -6.85
C PRO A 373 21.80 -0.21 -6.66
N PRO A 374 22.06 -0.97 -7.73
CA PRO A 374 22.76 -2.25 -7.63
C PRO A 374 24.17 -2.01 -7.07
N GLY A 375 24.66 -2.92 -6.22
CA GLY A 375 26.01 -2.80 -5.66
C GLY A 375 26.15 -1.82 -4.48
N VAL A 376 25.21 -0.89 -4.25
CA VAL A 376 25.26 0.06 -3.14
C VAL A 376 24.82 -0.56 -1.80
N ASN A 377 25.64 -0.45 -0.76
CA ASN A 377 25.27 -0.85 0.60
C ASN A 377 24.54 0.30 1.30
N ALA A 378 23.20 0.26 1.28
CA ALA A 378 22.33 1.25 1.90
C ALA A 378 21.07 0.58 2.43
N PRO A 379 20.34 1.18 3.39
CA PRO A 379 19.09 0.64 3.89
C PRO A 379 18.15 0.21 2.74
N GLY A 380 17.60 -0.99 2.85
CA GLY A 380 16.74 -1.56 1.81
C GLY A 380 17.48 -2.36 0.73
N ARG A 381 18.80 -2.60 0.87
CA ARG A 381 19.59 -3.33 -0.13
C ARG A 381 19.04 -4.73 -0.42
N VAL A 382 18.71 -5.51 0.61
CA VAL A 382 18.19 -6.87 0.42
C VAL A 382 16.85 -6.86 -0.31
N PHE A 383 15.96 -5.93 0.06
CA PHE A 383 14.71 -5.74 -0.67
C PHE A 383 14.95 -5.37 -2.14
N ALA A 384 15.85 -4.44 -2.42
CA ALA A 384 16.17 -4.01 -3.80
C ALA A 384 16.69 -5.16 -4.67
N ASP A 385 17.57 -6.01 -4.11
CA ASP A 385 18.09 -7.18 -4.83
C ASP A 385 16.98 -8.20 -5.12
N LEU A 386 16.09 -8.45 -4.15
CA LEU A 386 14.92 -9.32 -4.34
C LEU A 386 13.93 -8.74 -5.35
N LEU A 387 13.72 -7.42 -5.34
CA LEU A 387 12.85 -6.72 -6.30
C LEU A 387 13.35 -6.90 -7.73
N ARG A 388 14.66 -6.71 -7.97
CA ARG A 388 15.29 -6.96 -9.27
C ARG A 388 15.16 -8.41 -9.71
N LEU A 389 15.41 -9.35 -8.78
CA LEU A 389 15.28 -10.78 -9.07
C LEU A 389 13.84 -11.16 -9.44
N ALA A 390 12.85 -10.50 -8.84
CA ALA A 390 11.44 -10.73 -9.10
C ALA A 390 10.90 -9.95 -10.32
N ALA A 391 11.60 -8.94 -10.83
CA ALA A 391 11.13 -8.09 -11.93
C ALA A 391 10.69 -8.87 -13.17
N PRO A 392 11.41 -9.91 -13.64
CA PRO A 392 10.98 -10.72 -14.79
C PRO A 392 9.63 -11.45 -14.54
N ALA A 393 9.29 -11.75 -13.29
CA ALA A 393 8.01 -12.39 -12.97
C ALA A 393 6.82 -11.43 -13.13
N THR A 394 7.05 -10.12 -13.21
CA THR A 394 5.99 -9.13 -13.43
C THR A 394 5.36 -9.24 -14.82
N ASP A 395 6.08 -9.79 -15.79
CA ASP A 395 5.58 -10.06 -17.14
C ASP A 395 4.52 -11.17 -17.14
N LEU A 396 4.65 -12.17 -16.25
CA LEU A 396 3.69 -13.27 -16.11
C LEU A 396 2.30 -12.77 -15.70
N VAL A 397 2.23 -11.60 -15.06
CA VAL A 397 0.99 -10.95 -14.61
C VAL A 397 0.68 -9.67 -15.37
N ARG A 398 1.36 -9.42 -16.50
CA ARG A 398 1.18 -8.25 -17.39
C ARG A 398 1.32 -6.89 -16.66
N PHE A 399 2.16 -6.83 -15.63
CA PHE A 399 2.47 -5.57 -14.93
C PHE A 399 3.65 -4.83 -15.58
N HIS A 400 4.58 -5.57 -16.21
CA HIS A 400 5.71 -5.06 -17.00
C HIS A 400 6.52 -3.96 -16.28
N PHE A 401 6.89 -4.22 -15.02
CA PHE A 401 7.64 -3.25 -14.22
C PHE A 401 9.10 -3.67 -14.09
N ASP A 402 10.00 -2.78 -14.51
CA ASP A 402 11.43 -2.90 -14.32
C ASP A 402 11.93 -1.78 -13.38
N PRO A 403 12.43 -2.12 -12.17
CA PRO A 403 12.93 -1.15 -11.20
C PRO A 403 14.16 -0.37 -11.69
N GLU A 404 14.85 -0.86 -12.73
CA GLU A 404 16.07 -0.26 -13.26
C GLU A 404 15.84 0.73 -14.40
N THR A 405 14.59 0.93 -14.81
CA THR A 405 14.26 1.93 -15.83
C THR A 405 14.56 3.35 -15.32
N PRO A 406 14.99 4.29 -16.19
CA PRO A 406 15.25 5.67 -15.80
C PRO A 406 14.10 6.31 -15.03
N ALA A 407 12.87 6.21 -15.53
CA ALA A 407 11.70 6.77 -14.87
C ALA A 407 11.47 6.20 -13.45
N ALA A 408 11.62 4.88 -13.29
CA ALA A 408 11.45 4.24 -12.00
C ALA A 408 12.57 4.65 -11.03
N ARG A 409 13.81 4.80 -11.51
CA ARG A 409 14.91 5.30 -10.69
C ARG A 409 14.71 6.72 -10.22
N ASP A 410 14.27 7.62 -11.10
CA ASP A 410 14.07 9.04 -10.80
C ASP A 410 12.94 9.25 -9.79
N LEU A 411 11.83 8.49 -9.91
CA LEU A 411 10.58 8.76 -9.17
C LEU A 411 10.29 7.78 -8.02
N LEU A 412 10.81 6.56 -8.08
CA LEU A 412 10.49 5.47 -7.13
C LEU A 412 11.75 4.91 -6.43
N GLY A 413 12.92 5.06 -7.05
CA GLY A 413 14.19 4.57 -6.50
C GLY A 413 14.61 5.28 -5.20
N THR A 414 14.17 6.52 -5.01
CA THR A 414 14.51 7.36 -3.85
C THR A 414 13.24 7.68 -3.05
N ALA A 415 13.28 7.42 -1.73
CA ALA A 415 12.20 7.86 -0.85
C ALA A 415 12.11 9.39 -0.85
N GLY A 416 10.92 9.97 -0.92
CA GLY A 416 10.75 11.42 -1.00
C GLY A 416 10.71 12.00 -2.42
N ALA A 417 10.92 11.21 -3.46
CA ALA A 417 11.02 11.73 -4.83
C ALA A 417 9.72 12.35 -5.34
N ALA A 418 8.57 11.67 -5.17
CA ALA A 418 7.27 12.22 -5.54
C ALA A 418 6.94 13.50 -4.76
N GLU A 419 7.22 13.52 -3.47
CA GLU A 419 7.05 14.66 -2.58
C GLU A 419 7.88 15.85 -3.08
N SER A 420 9.11 15.60 -3.53
CA SER A 420 10.00 16.66 -4.02
C SER A 420 9.49 17.33 -5.30
N VAL A 421 8.86 16.57 -6.20
CA VAL A 421 8.19 17.10 -7.40
C VAL A 421 6.96 17.92 -7.01
N LEU A 422 6.18 17.42 -6.06
CA LEU A 422 4.92 18.04 -5.63
C LEU A 422 5.10 19.15 -4.58
N ALA A 423 6.32 19.40 -4.11
CA ALA A 423 6.60 20.36 -3.04
C ALA A 423 6.40 21.82 -3.46
N ARG A 424 6.54 22.12 -4.76
CA ARG A 424 6.30 23.47 -5.27
C ARG A 424 4.80 23.68 -5.51
N PRO A 425 4.22 24.79 -5.03
CA PRO A 425 2.81 25.09 -5.25
C PRO A 425 2.56 25.40 -6.73
N LEU A 426 1.34 25.13 -7.20
CA LEU A 426 0.89 25.52 -8.53
C LEU A 426 0.80 27.06 -8.63
N PRO A 427 1.03 27.65 -9.83
CA PRO A 427 0.76 29.06 -10.04
C PRO A 427 -0.72 29.38 -9.75
N GLY A 428 -1.00 30.52 -9.10
CA GLY A 428 -2.37 30.84 -8.63
C GLY A 428 -3.43 31.01 -9.73
N ALA A 429 -3.03 31.11 -11.00
CA ALA A 429 -3.94 31.12 -12.14
C ALA A 429 -4.38 29.70 -12.58
N VAL A 430 -3.66 28.66 -12.15
CA VAL A 430 -3.94 27.27 -12.50
C VAL A 430 -4.89 26.65 -11.49
N ARG A 431 -6.05 26.18 -11.95
CA ARG A 431 -7.00 25.45 -11.12
C ARG A 431 -6.61 23.98 -11.07
N ALA A 432 -6.73 23.30 -9.94
CA ALA A 432 -6.43 21.87 -9.86
C ALA A 432 -7.37 21.09 -8.96
N SER A 433 -7.70 19.87 -9.37
CA SER A 433 -8.42 18.88 -8.56
C SER A 433 -7.62 17.58 -8.45
N SER A 434 -7.72 16.92 -7.30
CA SER A 434 -7.09 15.63 -7.01
C SER A 434 -8.15 14.61 -6.62
N LEU A 435 -8.27 13.54 -7.40
CA LEU A 435 -9.14 12.42 -7.08
C LEU A 435 -8.30 11.18 -6.76
N PRO A 436 -8.13 10.79 -5.49
CA PRO A 436 -7.45 9.56 -5.13
C PRO A 436 -8.38 8.34 -5.24
N SER A 437 -7.79 7.15 -5.36
CA SER A 437 -8.51 5.89 -5.25
C SER A 437 -8.42 5.36 -3.81
N ALA A 438 -9.56 4.90 -3.27
CA ALA A 438 -9.65 4.38 -1.91
C ALA A 438 -8.77 3.13 -1.71
N THR A 439 -8.46 2.39 -2.79
CA THR A 439 -7.59 1.21 -2.72
C THR A 439 -6.13 1.56 -2.55
N ASP A 440 -5.73 2.80 -2.83
CA ASP A 440 -4.33 3.26 -2.79
C ASP A 440 -3.98 3.97 -1.49
N LEU A 441 -4.98 4.40 -0.71
CA LEU A 441 -4.80 5.10 0.56
C LEU A 441 -3.83 4.42 1.55
N PRO A 442 -3.73 3.08 1.64
CA PRO A 442 -2.71 2.46 2.48
C PRO A 442 -1.27 2.85 2.10
N LEU A 443 -1.02 3.10 0.81
CA LEU A 443 0.30 3.46 0.27
C LEU A 443 0.58 4.96 0.34
N MET A 444 -0.29 5.74 0.97
CA MET A 444 -0.15 7.19 1.19
C MET A 444 -0.03 7.49 2.69
N PRO A 445 1.04 7.01 3.38
CA PRO A 445 1.14 7.11 4.83
C PRO A 445 1.19 8.56 5.34
N ASP A 446 1.73 9.48 4.54
CA ASP A 446 1.85 10.91 4.89
C ASP A 446 0.58 11.72 4.57
N GLY A 447 -0.46 11.06 4.04
CA GLY A 447 -1.71 11.70 3.65
C GLY A 447 -1.93 11.68 2.15
N ARG A 448 -3.18 11.94 1.76
CA ARG A 448 -3.67 11.93 0.37
C ARG A 448 -3.83 13.34 -0.22
N GLU A 449 -3.70 14.36 0.62
CA GLU A 449 -4.02 15.74 0.26
C GLU A 449 -2.85 16.36 -0.50
N LEU A 450 -3.18 17.11 -1.56
CA LEU A 450 -2.25 17.94 -2.32
C LEU A 450 -2.61 19.41 -2.10
N ASP A 451 -1.65 20.31 -2.31
CA ASP A 451 -1.90 21.76 -2.32
C ASP A 451 -2.57 22.18 -3.63
N VAL A 452 -3.88 21.93 -3.72
CA VAL A 452 -4.73 22.16 -4.90
C VAL A 452 -6.07 22.77 -4.49
N GLU A 453 -6.78 23.40 -5.43
CA GLU A 453 -8.11 23.98 -5.20
C GLU A 453 -9.09 22.95 -4.61
N ARG A 454 -8.97 21.67 -5.00
CA ARG A 454 -9.89 20.62 -4.55
C ARG A 454 -9.25 19.25 -4.37
N ASN A 455 -9.29 18.73 -3.14
CA ASN A 455 -9.02 17.32 -2.83
C ASN A 455 -10.35 16.55 -2.73
N GLU A 456 -10.67 15.78 -3.77
CA GLU A 456 -11.92 15.04 -3.87
C GLU A 456 -12.00 13.88 -2.87
N CYS A 457 -13.21 13.39 -2.61
CA CYS A 457 -13.41 12.21 -1.79
C CYS A 457 -12.85 10.95 -2.48
N PRO A 458 -12.04 10.11 -1.81
CA PRO A 458 -11.44 8.95 -2.44
C PRO A 458 -12.48 8.03 -3.08
N ALA A 459 -12.34 7.74 -4.37
CA ALA A 459 -13.30 6.91 -5.07
C ALA A 459 -13.15 5.45 -4.65
N ARG A 460 -14.24 4.72 -4.42
CA ARG A 460 -14.21 3.26 -4.17
C ARG A 460 -13.96 2.48 -5.45
N VAL A 461 -12.97 2.87 -6.24
CA VAL A 461 -12.61 2.28 -7.53
C VAL A 461 -11.13 1.88 -7.48
N ALA A 462 -10.74 0.83 -8.18
CA ALA A 462 -9.35 0.42 -8.21
C ALA A 462 -8.55 1.43 -9.05
N HIS A 463 -7.31 1.72 -8.64
CA HIS A 463 -6.41 2.67 -9.31
C HIS A 463 -6.50 2.71 -10.85
N PRO A 464 -6.35 1.59 -11.59
CA PRO A 464 -6.35 1.62 -13.04
C PRO A 464 -7.72 1.85 -13.67
N TYR A 465 -8.82 1.81 -12.91
CA TYR A 465 -10.17 2.03 -13.42
C TYR A 465 -10.76 3.38 -13.00
N LEU A 466 -10.01 4.15 -12.22
CA LEU A 466 -10.45 5.45 -11.73
C LEU A 466 -10.86 6.41 -12.86
N PRO A 467 -10.11 6.53 -13.97
CA PRO A 467 -10.45 7.47 -15.04
C PRO A 467 -11.75 7.17 -15.80
N LYS A 468 -12.21 5.91 -15.80
CA LYS A 468 -13.45 5.48 -16.48
C LYS A 468 -14.65 5.35 -15.53
N SER A 469 -14.52 5.91 -14.34
CA SER A 469 -15.54 5.76 -13.30
C SER A 469 -16.45 6.96 -13.24
N ALA A 470 -17.73 6.72 -12.96
CA ALA A 470 -18.70 7.77 -12.68
C ALA A 470 -18.25 8.74 -11.57
N ALA A 471 -17.43 8.27 -10.61
CA ALA A 471 -16.83 9.12 -9.58
C ALA A 471 -15.83 10.16 -10.15
N PHE A 472 -15.03 9.76 -11.15
CA PHE A 472 -14.14 10.69 -11.85
C PHE A 472 -14.93 11.67 -12.70
N GLU A 473 -15.93 11.18 -13.43
CA GLU A 473 -16.80 12.03 -14.25
C GLU A 473 -17.52 13.08 -13.40
N ASP A 474 -18.16 12.70 -12.29
CA ASP A 474 -18.86 13.64 -11.39
C ASP A 474 -17.88 14.67 -10.80
N ALA A 475 -16.71 14.24 -10.33
CA ALA A 475 -15.69 15.12 -9.79
C ALA A 475 -15.20 16.13 -10.84
N ALA A 476 -14.83 15.65 -12.04
CA ALA A 476 -14.36 16.49 -13.13
C ALA A 476 -15.44 17.48 -13.58
N ILE A 477 -16.68 17.01 -13.81
CA ILE A 477 -17.81 17.87 -14.20
C ILE A 477 -18.06 18.94 -13.15
N ARG A 478 -18.11 18.59 -11.86
CA ARG A 478 -18.33 19.58 -10.80
C ARG A 478 -17.20 20.60 -10.73
N PHE A 479 -15.96 20.13 -10.77
CA PHE A 479 -14.78 20.99 -10.67
C PHE A 479 -14.66 21.97 -11.85
N LEU A 480 -14.78 21.47 -13.09
CA LEU A 480 -14.70 22.31 -14.29
C LEU A 480 -15.80 23.38 -14.31
N ASN A 481 -16.99 23.05 -13.77
CA ASN A 481 -18.14 23.94 -13.74
C ASN A 481 -18.34 24.70 -12.42
N GLY A 482 -17.32 24.77 -11.56
CA GLY A 482 -17.35 25.55 -10.31
C GLY A 482 -18.40 25.06 -9.28
N ARG A 483 -18.91 23.84 -9.42
CA ARG A 483 -19.88 23.24 -8.48
C ARG A 483 -19.15 22.61 -7.30
N PRO A 484 -19.70 22.65 -6.08
CA PRO A 484 -19.06 22.05 -4.91
C PRO A 484 -18.96 20.51 -5.02
N PRO A 485 -17.93 19.90 -4.41
CA PRO A 485 -17.80 18.44 -4.36
C PRO A 485 -18.90 17.81 -3.49
N PRO A 486 -19.24 16.53 -3.72
CA PRO A 486 -20.12 15.80 -2.83
C PRO A 486 -19.49 15.64 -1.42
N PRO A 487 -20.30 15.50 -0.36
CA PRO A 487 -19.78 15.31 0.99
C PRO A 487 -18.98 14.00 1.08
N CYS A 488 -17.81 14.04 1.74
CA CYS A 488 -17.00 12.85 1.95
C CYS A 488 -17.36 12.18 3.29
N PRO A 489 -17.83 10.92 3.29
CA PRO A 489 -18.18 10.25 4.54
C PRO A 489 -16.94 10.03 5.43
N PRO A 490 -17.06 10.18 6.76
CA PRO A 490 -15.92 10.05 7.67
C PRO A 490 -15.28 8.66 7.69
N TRP A 491 -16.04 7.63 7.28
CA TRP A 491 -15.55 6.25 7.19
C TRP A 491 -14.71 5.98 5.94
N ARG A 492 -14.64 6.92 4.99
CA ARG A 492 -13.98 6.70 3.68
C ARG A 492 -12.51 6.28 3.83
N ASP A 493 -11.83 6.84 4.81
CA ASP A 493 -10.41 6.60 5.07
C ASP A 493 -10.17 5.52 6.14
N TRP A 494 -11.23 4.98 6.78
CA TRP A 494 -11.08 4.03 7.89
C TRP A 494 -10.41 2.73 7.46
N GLY A 495 -10.69 2.27 6.23
CA GLY A 495 -10.03 1.10 5.67
C GLY A 495 -8.51 1.25 5.66
N ALA A 496 -8.00 2.41 5.23
CA ALA A 496 -6.57 2.72 5.24
C ALA A 496 -5.99 2.77 6.64
N VAL A 497 -6.68 3.45 7.57
CA VAL A 497 -6.25 3.59 8.97
C VAL A 497 -6.09 2.23 9.67
N LEU A 498 -6.97 1.27 9.37
CA LEU A 498 -6.90 -0.07 9.94
C LEU A 498 -5.76 -0.92 9.38
N VAL A 499 -5.34 -0.70 8.13
CA VAL A 499 -4.39 -1.58 7.43
C VAL A 499 -2.99 -0.99 7.28
N ARG A 500 -2.80 0.34 7.36
CA ARG A 500 -1.47 0.99 7.36
C ARG A 500 -0.50 0.45 8.41
N PRO A 501 -0.92 0.03 9.62
CA PRO A 501 -0.01 -0.66 10.56
C PRO A 501 0.64 -1.94 10.01
N PHE A 502 0.06 -2.55 8.98
CA PHE A 502 0.65 -3.72 8.29
C PHE A 502 1.66 -3.35 7.22
N GLY A 503 1.70 -2.08 6.80
CA GLY A 503 2.66 -1.58 5.81
C GLY A 503 4.09 -1.48 6.31
N VAL A 504 5.01 -1.17 5.41
CA VAL A 504 6.44 -1.01 5.71
C VAL A 504 6.65 0.17 6.67
N PRO A 505 7.66 0.12 7.56
CA PRO A 505 8.12 1.30 8.26
C PRO A 505 8.69 2.34 7.27
N ALA A 506 7.80 3.19 6.75
CA ALA A 506 8.16 4.34 5.92
C ALA A 506 9.12 5.23 6.71
N GLY A 507 10.15 5.72 6.03
CA GLY A 507 11.16 6.54 6.67
C GLY A 507 10.54 7.84 7.15
N GLN A 508 10.55 8.08 8.46
CA GLN A 508 10.83 9.44 8.92
C GLN A 508 12.26 9.74 8.46
N ALA A 509 12.42 10.19 7.21
CA ALA A 509 13.50 11.09 6.91
C ALA A 509 13.26 12.29 7.85
N LEU A 510 14.12 12.39 8.86
CA LEU A 510 14.36 13.55 9.72
C LEU A 510 13.40 14.73 9.44
N ARG A 511 12.34 14.85 10.25
CA ARG A 511 11.74 16.17 10.51
C ARG A 511 12.52 16.84 11.61
#